data_AF-J9CDU0-F1
#
_entry.id   AF-J9CDU0-F1
#
_cell.length_a   1.000
_cell.length_b   1.000
_cell.length_c   1.000
_cell.angle_alpha   90.00
_cell.angle_beta   90.00
_cell.angle_gamma   90.00
#
_symmetry.space_group_name_H-M   'P 1'
#
loop_
_entity.id
_entity.type
_entity.pdbx_description
1 polymer ?
#
loop_
_entity_poly.entity_id
_entity_poly.type
_entity_poly.pdbx_seq_one_letter_code
_entity_poly.pdbx_strand_id
1 'polypeptide(L)'
;SAMFNGPSVRTTAKKIGLRTESSGRFEKGLDPNTCRRALERALELVQMLDAGDVVNGIIDVYPVTREKRRIPLRPNTINTLLGTDLSREEMINILLPLGFEMDGDEIICPTDRWDMERDCDVAEEVARYVGYNRLPSTVMKGVAQARPTARQDFDELMTRTLAGYGLWECETFSFYSRKCFDLINLAENDPLRNVVEISNPLGEDTSIMRTTALPSLLEVVARNYSARAADCAVYELATEYIPSPIAHEVADNDFNNYPALCEKLAVEGKTPSDLLPTE
;
A
#
# COMPACT_ATOMS: atom_id res chain seq x y z
N SER A 1 -5.89 -26.51 20.81
CA SER A 1 -5.32 -25.98 19.55
C SER A 1 -6.45 -25.38 18.74
N ALA A 2 -6.24 -24.26 18.04
CA ALA A 2 -7.29 -23.55 17.31
C ALA A 2 -6.71 -22.79 16.11
N MET A 3 -7.57 -22.46 15.14
CA MET A 3 -7.28 -21.55 14.05
C MET A 3 -8.34 -20.43 14.06
N PHE A 4 -7.88 -19.18 14.02
CA PHE A 4 -8.74 -18.00 14.07
C PHE A 4 -8.74 -17.25 12.74
N ASN A 5 -9.79 -16.47 12.50
CA ASN A 5 -9.85 -15.54 11.38
C ASN A 5 -8.78 -14.44 11.53
N GLY A 6 -7.80 -14.41 10.62
CA GLY A 6 -6.66 -13.49 10.67
C GLY A 6 -7.04 -12.00 10.73
N PRO A 7 -7.94 -11.49 9.88
CA PRO A 7 -8.43 -10.12 9.96
C PRO A 7 -9.04 -9.74 11.32
N SER A 8 -9.82 -10.65 11.93
CA SER A 8 -10.40 -10.45 13.26
C SER A 8 -9.32 -10.36 14.34
N VAL A 9 -8.33 -11.25 14.31
CA VAL A 9 -7.18 -11.21 15.24
C VAL A 9 -6.39 -9.92 15.08
N ARG A 10 -6.07 -9.52 13.84
CA ARG A 10 -5.34 -8.27 13.54
C ARG A 10 -6.05 -7.05 14.13
N THR A 11 -7.35 -6.95 13.87
CA THR A 11 -8.16 -5.81 14.30
C THR A 11 -8.24 -5.76 15.82
N THR A 12 -8.48 -6.91 16.46
CA THR A 12 -8.60 -7.00 17.92
C THR A 12 -7.27 -6.70 18.59
N ALA A 13 -6.17 -7.34 18.17
CA ALA A 13 -4.83 -7.14 18.72
C ALA A 13 -4.37 -5.69 18.62
N LYS A 14 -4.58 -5.06 17.46
CA LYS A 14 -4.28 -3.63 17.25
C LYS A 14 -5.13 -2.74 18.15
N LYS A 15 -6.43 -3.01 18.26
CA LYS A 15 -7.38 -2.20 19.06
C LYS A 15 -7.04 -2.21 20.55
N ILE A 16 -6.60 -3.34 21.09
CA ILE A 16 -6.26 -3.47 22.52
C ILE A 16 -4.77 -3.24 22.82
N GLY A 17 -3.94 -2.96 21.80
CA GLY A 17 -2.50 -2.74 21.96
C GLY A 17 -1.71 -4.00 22.36
N LEU A 18 -2.23 -5.20 22.08
CA LEU A 18 -1.61 -6.46 22.50
C LEU A 18 -1.21 -7.29 21.28
N ARG A 19 0.03 -7.12 20.82
CA ARG A 19 0.63 -7.95 19.78
C ARG A 19 1.54 -9.01 20.42
N THR A 20 1.28 -10.27 20.11
CA THR A 20 2.07 -11.42 20.60
C THR A 20 2.58 -12.26 19.42
N GLU A 21 3.52 -13.17 19.67
CA GLU A 21 3.94 -14.17 18.68
C GLU A 21 2.75 -14.98 18.16
N SER A 22 1.79 -15.29 19.02
CA SER A 22 0.56 -16.01 18.64
C SER A 22 -0.33 -15.16 17.73
N SER A 23 -0.59 -13.89 18.09
CA SER A 23 -1.42 -13.02 17.27
C SER A 23 -0.78 -12.80 15.89
N GLY A 24 0.53 -12.56 15.84
CA GLY A 24 1.26 -12.38 14.58
C GLY A 24 1.20 -13.59 13.65
N ARG A 25 1.14 -14.82 14.18
CA ARG A 25 0.95 -16.04 13.38
C ARG A 25 -0.48 -16.19 12.88
N PHE A 26 -1.48 -15.96 13.74
CA PHE A 26 -2.88 -16.04 13.33
C PHE A 26 -3.27 -14.97 12.32
N GLU A 27 -2.72 -13.75 12.43
CA GLU A 27 -2.91 -12.66 11.46
C GLU A 27 -2.49 -13.06 10.04
N LYS A 28 -1.41 -13.84 9.90
CA LYS A 28 -0.89 -14.34 8.62
C LYS A 28 -1.64 -15.57 8.10
N GLY A 29 -2.56 -16.12 8.87
CA GLY A 29 -3.22 -17.38 8.57
C GLY A 29 -2.33 -18.59 8.88
N LEU A 30 -2.90 -19.53 9.62
CA LEU A 30 -2.30 -20.85 9.87
C LEU A 30 -3.12 -21.93 9.16
N ASP A 31 -2.48 -23.05 8.86
CA ASP A 31 -3.18 -24.19 8.30
C ASP A 31 -4.06 -24.89 9.33
N PRO A 32 -5.41 -24.83 9.19
CA PRO A 32 -6.28 -25.49 10.15
C PRO A 32 -6.04 -27.01 10.19
N ASN A 33 -5.60 -27.62 9.09
CA ASN A 33 -5.30 -29.06 9.02
C ASN A 33 -4.12 -29.46 9.93
N THR A 34 -3.29 -28.52 10.36
CA THR A 34 -2.16 -28.79 11.27
C THR A 34 -2.54 -28.74 12.75
N CYS A 35 -3.75 -28.28 13.10
CA CYS A 35 -4.17 -28.06 14.49
C CYS A 35 -4.06 -29.33 15.35
N ARG A 36 -4.51 -30.47 14.80
CA ARG A 36 -4.46 -31.77 15.48
C ARG A 36 -3.04 -32.24 15.72
N ARG A 37 -2.22 -32.27 14.66
CA ARG A 37 -0.80 -32.67 14.76
C ARG A 37 -0.04 -31.79 15.76
N ALA A 38 -0.29 -30.49 15.78
CA ALA A 38 0.32 -29.57 16.73
C ALA A 38 -0.11 -29.84 18.18
N LEU A 39 -1.39 -30.16 18.40
CA LEU A 39 -1.90 -30.56 19.72
C LEU A 39 -1.25 -31.86 20.20
N GLU A 40 -1.25 -32.89 19.36
CA GLU A 40 -0.67 -34.20 19.68
C GLU A 40 0.83 -34.06 20.03
N ARG A 41 1.58 -33.26 19.27
CA ARG A 41 2.99 -32.99 19.58
C ARG A 41 3.17 -32.24 20.91
N ALA A 42 2.28 -31.30 21.23
CA ALA A 42 2.33 -30.60 22.52
C ALA A 42 2.05 -31.56 23.69
N LEU A 43 1.07 -32.45 23.55
CA LEU A 43 0.74 -33.47 24.55
C LEU A 43 1.87 -34.48 24.75
N GLU A 44 2.51 -34.92 23.67
CA GLU A 44 3.70 -35.77 23.72
C GLU A 44 4.82 -35.12 24.55
N LEU A 45 5.08 -33.82 24.32
CA LEU A 45 6.07 -33.08 25.09
C LEU A 45 5.70 -32.95 26.57
N VAL A 46 4.42 -32.77 26.89
CA VAL A 46 3.94 -32.74 28.29
C VAL A 46 4.27 -34.06 29.01
N GLN A 47 4.05 -35.21 28.36
CA GLN A 47 4.41 -36.51 28.92
C GLN A 47 5.93 -36.68 29.05
N MET A 48 6.68 -36.33 28.00
CA MET A 48 8.15 -36.48 28.01
C MET A 48 8.84 -35.63 29.09
N LEU A 49 8.24 -34.49 29.43
CA LEU A 49 8.77 -33.56 30.44
C LEU A 49 8.22 -33.83 31.85
N ASP A 50 7.40 -34.88 32.03
CA ASP A 50 6.71 -35.19 33.29
C ASP A 50 5.90 -33.99 33.82
N ALA A 51 5.33 -33.20 32.91
CA ALA A 51 4.57 -32.00 33.23
C ALA A 51 3.07 -32.27 33.42
N GLY A 52 2.61 -33.50 33.14
CA GLY A 52 1.24 -33.95 33.36
C GLY A 52 0.85 -35.22 32.59
N ASP A 53 -0.31 -35.76 32.93
CA ASP A 53 -0.88 -36.97 32.31
C ASP A 53 -1.83 -36.61 31.15
N VAL A 54 -1.69 -37.30 30.01
CA VAL A 54 -2.58 -37.14 28.85
C VAL A 54 -3.75 -38.11 28.96
N VAL A 55 -4.96 -37.56 28.89
CA VAL A 55 -6.20 -38.33 28.94
C VAL A 55 -6.74 -38.65 27.54
N ASN A 56 -7.55 -39.71 27.44
CA ASN A 56 -8.17 -40.12 26.19
C ASN A 56 -9.34 -39.22 25.78
N GLY A 57 -9.52 -39.10 24.45
CA GLY A 57 -10.62 -38.35 23.84
C GLY A 57 -10.16 -37.03 23.21
N ILE A 58 -10.82 -36.62 22.13
CA ILE A 58 -10.56 -35.35 21.46
C ILE A 58 -11.89 -34.71 21.05
N ILE A 59 -11.99 -33.39 21.21
CA ILE A 59 -13.10 -32.60 20.67
C ILE A 59 -12.51 -31.73 19.57
N ASP A 60 -12.96 -31.94 18.34
CA ASP A 60 -12.52 -31.19 17.17
C ASP A 60 -13.75 -30.63 16.42
N VAL A 61 -13.81 -29.31 16.26
CA VAL A 61 -14.90 -28.61 15.59
C VAL A 61 -14.34 -27.95 14.34
N TYR A 62 -14.39 -28.66 13.23
CA TYR A 62 -13.84 -28.24 11.95
C TYR A 62 -14.84 -28.49 10.82
N PRO A 63 -15.86 -27.61 10.68
CA PRO A 63 -17.01 -27.86 9.79
C PRO A 63 -16.68 -27.74 8.31
N VAL A 64 -15.64 -26.98 7.96
CA VAL A 64 -15.21 -26.76 6.57
C VAL A 64 -13.73 -27.10 6.48
N THR A 65 -13.45 -28.30 5.97
CA THR A 65 -12.07 -28.74 5.73
C THR A 65 -11.44 -27.94 4.61
N ARG A 66 -10.24 -27.43 4.86
CA ARG A 66 -9.40 -26.81 3.85
C ARG A 66 -8.75 -27.89 2.99
N GLU A 67 -9.27 -28.04 1.78
CA GLU A 67 -8.76 -28.98 0.79
C GLU A 67 -7.50 -28.46 0.09
N LYS A 68 -6.70 -29.39 -0.45
CA LYS A 68 -5.57 -29.05 -1.32
C LYS A 68 -6.08 -28.35 -2.59
N ARG A 69 -5.44 -27.26 -3.00
CA ARG A 69 -5.80 -26.57 -4.25
C ARG A 69 -5.10 -27.21 -5.44
N ARG A 70 -5.79 -27.26 -6.58
CA ARG A 70 -5.23 -27.67 -7.87
C ARG A 70 -5.06 -26.46 -8.77
N ILE A 71 -3.87 -26.32 -9.37
CA ILE A 71 -3.54 -25.24 -10.31
C ILE A 71 -2.93 -25.86 -11.56
N PRO A 72 -3.45 -25.60 -12.77
CA PRO A 72 -2.83 -26.09 -14.00
C PRO A 72 -1.39 -25.56 -14.17
N LEU A 73 -0.43 -26.45 -14.41
CA LEU A 73 0.93 -26.05 -14.77
C LEU A 73 0.95 -25.65 -16.25
N ARG A 74 1.17 -24.37 -16.52
CA ARG A 74 1.23 -23.82 -17.89
C ARG A 74 2.61 -23.21 -18.15
N PRO A 75 3.59 -24.01 -18.64
CA PRO A 75 4.97 -23.54 -18.82
C PRO A 75 5.07 -22.30 -19.71
N ASN A 76 4.27 -22.22 -20.78
CA ASN A 76 4.28 -21.06 -21.67
C ASN A 76 3.85 -19.77 -20.96
N THR A 77 2.82 -19.83 -20.10
CA THR A 77 2.37 -18.68 -19.32
C THR A 77 3.46 -18.23 -18.35
N ILE A 78 4.06 -19.18 -17.63
CA ILE A 78 5.11 -18.91 -16.65
C ILE A 78 6.35 -18.31 -17.33
N ASN A 79 6.82 -18.91 -18.42
CA ASN A 79 7.94 -18.40 -19.21
C ASN A 79 7.66 -17.00 -19.77
N THR A 80 6.43 -16.73 -20.19
CA THR A 80 6.03 -15.38 -20.65
C THR A 80 6.12 -14.35 -19.53
N LEU A 81 5.66 -14.70 -18.32
CA LEU A 81 5.73 -13.82 -17.15
C LEU A 81 7.17 -13.56 -16.71
N LEU A 82 8.03 -14.58 -16.77
CA LEU A 82 9.40 -14.51 -16.27
C LEU A 82 10.43 -14.10 -17.32
N GLY A 83 10.06 -14.12 -18.61
CA GLY A 83 10.99 -13.95 -19.72
C GLY A 83 11.97 -15.12 -19.87
N THR A 84 11.63 -16.31 -19.35
CA THR A 84 12.50 -17.50 -19.35
C THR A 84 12.12 -18.48 -20.46
N ASP A 85 12.90 -19.55 -20.60
CA ASP A 85 12.61 -20.68 -21.50
C ASP A 85 12.82 -22.01 -20.77
N LEU A 86 12.15 -22.15 -19.62
CA LEU A 86 12.23 -23.36 -18.80
C LEU A 86 11.29 -24.43 -19.34
N SER A 87 11.76 -25.67 -19.38
CA SER A 87 10.93 -26.82 -19.72
C SER A 87 9.91 -27.12 -18.62
N ARG A 88 8.88 -27.90 -18.99
CA ARG A 88 7.90 -28.41 -18.02
C ARG A 88 8.57 -29.23 -16.93
N GLU A 89 9.53 -30.09 -17.30
CA GLU A 89 10.26 -30.93 -16.36
C GLU A 89 11.11 -30.10 -15.40
N GLU A 90 11.74 -29.02 -15.87
CA GLU A 90 12.50 -28.10 -15.01
C GLU A 90 11.58 -27.44 -13.97
N MET A 91 10.42 -26.93 -14.39
CA MET A 91 9.44 -26.35 -13.45
C MET A 91 8.95 -27.36 -12.42
N ILE A 92 8.71 -28.62 -12.82
CA ILE A 92 8.29 -29.68 -11.89
C ILE A 92 9.40 -30.01 -10.89
N ASN A 93 10.65 -30.12 -11.35
CA ASN A 93 11.79 -30.38 -10.49
C ASN A 93 12.02 -29.25 -9.46
N ILE A 94 11.56 -28.03 -9.76
CA ILE A 94 11.56 -26.91 -8.83
C ILE A 94 10.43 -27.04 -7.80
N LEU A 95 9.23 -27.42 -8.24
CA LEU A 95 8.03 -27.44 -7.40
C LEU A 95 8.01 -28.66 -6.44
N LEU A 96 8.44 -29.84 -6.87
CA LEU A 96 8.37 -31.06 -6.04
C LEU A 96 9.10 -30.92 -4.67
N PRO A 97 10.34 -30.39 -4.59
CA PRO A 97 11.03 -30.22 -3.31
C PRO A 97 10.36 -29.20 -2.37
N LEU A 98 9.51 -28.32 -2.90
CA LEU A 98 8.75 -27.33 -2.12
C LEU A 98 7.46 -27.93 -1.53
N GLY A 99 7.21 -29.23 -1.74
CA GLY A 99 6.05 -29.94 -1.20
C GLY A 99 4.82 -29.92 -2.10
N PHE A 100 4.96 -29.46 -3.35
CA PHE A 100 3.92 -29.59 -4.36
C PHE A 100 3.89 -31.02 -4.92
N GLU A 101 2.71 -31.51 -5.28
CA GLU A 101 2.53 -32.78 -5.97
C GLU A 101 2.04 -32.53 -7.40
N MET A 102 2.27 -33.48 -8.31
CA MET A 102 1.77 -33.41 -9.69
C MET A 102 0.67 -34.44 -9.91
N ASP A 103 -0.44 -34.03 -10.52
CA ASP A 103 -1.48 -34.92 -11.03
C ASP A 103 -1.81 -34.55 -12.48
N GLY A 104 -1.27 -35.33 -13.43
CA GLY A 104 -1.30 -34.99 -14.84
C GLY A 104 -0.62 -33.64 -15.10
N ASP A 105 -1.42 -32.66 -15.55
CA ASP A 105 -1.00 -31.28 -15.81
C ASP A 105 -1.36 -30.29 -14.70
N GLU A 106 -1.80 -30.78 -13.55
CA GLU A 106 -2.11 -29.96 -12.39
C GLU A 106 -1.05 -30.09 -11.30
N ILE A 107 -0.74 -28.96 -10.67
CA ILE A 107 0.00 -28.86 -9.43
C ILE A 107 -1.00 -28.94 -8.29
N ILE A 108 -0.80 -29.89 -7.39
CA ILE A 108 -1.54 -29.98 -6.15
C ILE A 108 -0.74 -29.24 -5.07
N CYS A 109 -1.29 -28.14 -4.60
CA CYS A 109 -0.69 -27.30 -3.57
C CYS A 109 -0.94 -27.88 -2.18
N PRO A 110 0.09 -27.97 -1.32
CA PRO A 110 -0.11 -28.38 0.06
C PRO A 110 -1.01 -27.36 0.75
N THR A 111 -1.79 -27.82 1.73
CA THR A 111 -2.86 -27.01 2.32
C THR A 111 -2.32 -25.77 3.01
N ASP A 112 -1.10 -25.79 3.53
CA ASP A 112 -0.41 -24.66 4.16
C ASP A 112 -0.01 -23.54 3.19
N ARG A 113 0.09 -23.84 1.89
CA ARG A 113 0.33 -22.88 0.80
C ARG A 113 -0.97 -22.31 0.25
N TRP A 114 -1.74 -21.66 1.12
CA TRP A 114 -3.02 -21.06 0.77
C TRP A 114 -2.89 -19.83 -0.14
N ASP A 115 -1.68 -19.25 -0.21
CA ASP A 115 -1.27 -18.17 -1.10
C ASP A 115 -1.17 -18.59 -2.57
N MET A 116 -1.09 -19.89 -2.86
CA MET A 116 -1.06 -20.41 -4.21
C MET A 116 -2.48 -20.46 -4.79
N GLU A 117 -2.79 -19.58 -5.74
CA GLU A 117 -4.12 -19.49 -6.35
C GLU A 117 -4.11 -19.48 -7.89
N ARG A 118 -3.04 -18.97 -8.51
CA ARG A 118 -2.98 -18.65 -9.94
C ARG A 118 -1.58 -18.86 -10.53
N ASP A 119 -1.51 -18.73 -11.86
CA ASP A 119 -0.27 -18.91 -12.64
C ASP A 119 0.87 -17.97 -12.18
N CYS A 120 0.56 -16.76 -11.67
CA CYS A 120 1.56 -15.83 -11.15
C CYS A 120 2.24 -16.33 -9.88
N ASP A 121 1.54 -17.06 -9.02
CA ASP A 121 2.09 -17.57 -7.76
C ASP A 121 3.05 -18.74 -8.04
N VAL A 122 2.69 -19.58 -9.01
CA VAL A 122 3.59 -20.61 -9.55
C VAL A 122 4.83 -19.98 -10.19
N ALA A 123 4.64 -18.92 -10.98
CA ALA A 123 5.75 -18.20 -11.58
C ALA A 123 6.69 -17.59 -10.52
N GLU A 124 6.16 -17.05 -9.42
CA GLU A 124 6.96 -16.55 -8.32
C GLU A 124 7.80 -17.66 -7.66
N GLU A 125 7.23 -18.84 -7.42
CA GLU A 125 7.97 -19.98 -6.87
C GLU A 125 9.10 -20.44 -7.78
N VAL A 126 8.83 -20.51 -9.10
CA VAL A 126 9.82 -20.82 -10.12
C VAL A 126 10.93 -19.76 -10.14
N ALA A 127 10.56 -18.47 -10.16
CA ALA A 127 11.51 -17.35 -10.17
C ALA A 127 12.39 -17.32 -8.93
N ARG A 128 11.82 -17.58 -7.75
CA ARG A 128 12.53 -17.61 -6.47
C ARG A 128 13.60 -18.70 -6.44
N TYR A 129 13.29 -19.87 -6.98
CA TYR A 129 14.25 -20.98 -7.07
C TYR A 129 15.34 -20.72 -8.12
N VAL A 130 14.95 -20.24 -9.31
CA VAL A 130 15.90 -19.87 -10.38
C VAL A 130 16.84 -18.76 -9.89
N GLY A 131 16.34 -17.85 -9.07
CA GLY A 131 17.04 -16.68 -8.57
C GLY A 131 16.75 -15.47 -9.45
N TYR A 132 16.20 -14.42 -8.85
CA TYR A 132 15.82 -13.18 -9.55
C TYR A 132 16.99 -12.53 -10.31
N ASN A 133 18.22 -12.69 -9.82
CA ASN A 133 19.44 -12.19 -10.45
C ASN A 133 19.82 -12.93 -11.75
N ARG A 134 19.19 -14.08 -12.02
CA ARG A 134 19.42 -14.90 -13.21
C ARG A 134 18.32 -14.70 -14.26
N LEU A 135 17.24 -14.00 -13.92
CA LEU A 135 16.22 -13.64 -14.88
C LEU A 135 16.79 -12.65 -15.91
N PRO A 136 16.43 -12.78 -17.19
CA PRO A 136 16.97 -11.91 -18.22
C PRO A 136 16.47 -10.48 -18.04
N SER A 137 17.40 -9.53 -17.99
CA SER A 137 17.06 -8.11 -18.09
C SER A 137 16.80 -7.75 -19.54
N THR A 138 15.58 -7.31 -19.83
CA THR A 138 15.17 -6.89 -21.18
C THR A 138 14.57 -5.49 -21.12
N VAL A 139 14.79 -4.71 -22.17
CA VAL A 139 14.13 -3.41 -22.32
C VAL A 139 12.70 -3.64 -22.80
N MET A 140 11.73 -2.99 -22.17
CA MET A 140 10.35 -3.01 -22.64
C MET A 140 10.28 -2.53 -24.09
N LYS A 141 9.69 -3.36 -24.96
CA LYS A 141 9.49 -3.03 -26.37
C LYS A 141 8.12 -2.39 -26.54
N GLY A 142 8.06 -1.17 -27.04
CA GLY A 142 6.83 -0.44 -27.30
C GLY A 142 7.12 0.89 -27.98
N VAL A 143 6.13 1.46 -28.66
CA VAL A 143 6.23 2.78 -29.30
C VAL A 143 5.81 3.84 -28.29
N ALA A 144 6.62 4.06 -27.26
CA ALA A 144 6.40 5.17 -26.35
C ALA A 144 7.09 6.43 -26.92
N GLN A 145 6.33 7.34 -27.53
CA GLN A 145 6.80 8.70 -27.78
C GLN A 145 6.49 9.55 -26.55
N ALA A 146 7.32 9.42 -25.52
CA ALA A 146 7.23 10.31 -24.37
C ALA A 146 7.75 11.69 -24.77
N ARG A 147 6.92 12.71 -24.57
CA ARG A 147 7.31 14.12 -24.64
C ARG A 147 6.77 14.84 -23.41
N PRO A 148 7.46 15.87 -22.91
CA PRO A 148 6.88 16.74 -21.90
C PRO A 148 5.55 17.29 -22.38
N THR A 149 4.59 17.37 -21.46
CA THR A 149 3.38 18.16 -21.66
C THR A 149 3.73 19.64 -21.66
N ALA A 150 2.87 20.47 -22.25
CA ALA A 150 3.07 21.93 -22.21
C ALA A 150 3.20 22.48 -20.78
N ARG A 151 2.57 21.84 -19.79
CA ARG A 151 2.70 22.21 -18.38
C ARG A 151 4.11 21.90 -17.85
N GLN A 152 4.66 20.73 -18.17
CA GLN A 152 6.01 20.35 -17.77
C GLN A 152 7.06 21.26 -18.40
N ASP A 153 6.91 21.60 -19.69
CA ASP A 153 7.78 22.57 -20.36
C ASP A 153 7.72 23.96 -19.69
N PHE A 154 6.52 24.38 -19.28
CA PHE A 154 6.32 25.64 -18.56
C PHE A 154 6.97 25.63 -17.18
N ASP A 155 6.76 24.57 -16.38
CA ASP A 155 7.34 24.44 -15.05
C ASP A 155 8.88 24.44 -15.14
N GLU A 156 9.47 23.69 -16.11
CA GLU A 156 10.91 23.69 -16.35
C GLU A 156 11.45 25.07 -16.76
N LEU A 157 10.74 25.77 -17.66
CA LEU A 157 11.11 27.12 -18.07
C LEU A 157 11.08 28.08 -16.87
N MET A 158 10.02 28.03 -16.07
CA MET A 158 9.86 28.89 -14.91
C MET A 158 10.96 28.63 -13.86
N THR A 159 11.22 27.38 -13.52
CA THR A 159 12.29 26.98 -12.58
C THR A 159 13.65 27.51 -13.06
N ARG A 160 13.99 27.29 -14.34
CA ARG A 160 15.25 27.78 -14.91
C ARG A 160 15.35 29.30 -14.90
N THR A 161 14.25 29.99 -15.20
CA THR A 161 14.20 31.46 -15.19
C THR A 161 14.39 32.02 -13.79
N LEU A 162 13.65 31.53 -12.79
CA LEU A 162 13.73 32.02 -11.40
C LEU A 162 15.10 31.72 -10.77
N ALA A 163 15.66 30.53 -11.02
CA ALA A 163 17.03 30.21 -10.63
C ALA A 163 18.05 31.15 -11.31
N GLY A 164 17.86 31.48 -12.59
CA GLY A 164 18.70 32.43 -13.32
C GLY A 164 18.65 33.86 -12.76
N TYR A 165 17.55 34.24 -12.10
CA TYR A 165 17.42 35.51 -11.36
C TYR A 165 17.96 35.44 -9.92
N GLY A 166 18.50 34.28 -9.50
CA GLY A 166 19.12 34.10 -8.19
C GLY A 166 18.16 33.70 -7.07
N LEU A 167 16.94 33.26 -7.40
CA LEU A 167 16.02 32.69 -6.42
C LEU A 167 16.37 31.22 -6.17
N TRP A 168 16.16 30.77 -4.93
CA TRP A 168 16.33 29.39 -4.52
C TRP A 168 14.98 28.68 -4.48
N GLU A 169 14.88 27.56 -5.19
CA GLU A 169 13.72 26.70 -5.06
C GLU A 169 13.68 26.08 -3.67
N CYS A 170 12.50 26.03 -3.06
CA CYS A 170 12.28 25.35 -1.80
C CYS A 170 11.05 24.46 -1.88
N GLU A 171 11.07 23.39 -1.10
CA GLU A 171 9.94 22.49 -0.91
C GLU A 171 9.56 22.52 0.56
N THR A 172 8.30 22.86 0.84
CA THR A 172 7.79 22.92 2.21
C THR A 172 6.70 21.88 2.43
N PHE A 173 6.39 21.59 3.70
CA PHE A 173 5.35 20.62 4.00
C PHE A 173 3.97 21.12 3.54
N SER A 174 3.17 20.21 3.00
CA SER A 174 1.78 20.52 2.65
C SER A 174 0.85 20.58 3.85
N PHE A 175 1.26 20.08 5.02
CA PHE A 175 0.45 20.02 6.23
C PHE A 175 0.99 20.96 7.31
N TYR A 176 0.08 21.67 7.97
CA TYR A 176 0.40 22.74 8.93
C TYR A 176 -0.63 22.82 10.07
N SER A 177 -0.39 23.72 11.03
CA SER A 177 -1.39 24.15 12.01
C SER A 177 -2.33 25.19 11.41
N ARG A 178 -3.58 25.23 11.87
CA ARG A 178 -4.51 26.36 11.61
C ARG A 178 -3.94 27.73 12.01
N LYS A 179 -3.02 27.76 12.97
CA LYS A 179 -2.33 28.99 13.42
C LYS A 179 -1.51 29.65 12.30
N CYS A 180 -1.17 28.93 11.23
CA CYS A 180 -0.38 29.49 10.12
C CYS A 180 -1.10 30.66 9.42
N PHE A 181 -2.43 30.68 9.42
CA PHE A 181 -3.21 31.77 8.84
C PHE A 181 -3.15 33.04 9.67
N ASP A 182 -3.02 32.93 10.99
CA ASP A 182 -2.87 34.07 11.88
C ASP A 182 -1.49 34.72 11.70
N LEU A 183 -0.45 33.93 11.41
CA LEU A 183 0.91 34.42 11.14
C LEU A 183 0.98 35.34 9.92
N ILE A 184 0.08 35.15 8.96
CA ILE A 184 -0.03 35.99 7.76
C ILE A 184 -1.13 37.06 7.89
N ASN A 185 -1.70 37.24 9.09
CA ASN A 185 -2.81 38.16 9.38
C ASN A 185 -4.03 37.95 8.47
N LEU A 186 -4.33 36.70 8.11
CA LEU A 186 -5.49 36.39 7.30
C LEU A 186 -6.77 36.68 8.09
N ALA A 187 -7.80 37.27 7.48
CA ALA A 187 -9.05 37.57 8.17
C ALA A 187 -9.75 36.29 8.68
N GLU A 188 -10.50 36.37 9.78
CA GLU A 188 -11.17 35.20 10.39
C GLU A 188 -12.19 34.54 9.45
N ASN A 189 -12.85 35.35 8.61
CA ASN A 189 -13.86 34.88 7.64
C ASN A 189 -13.27 34.66 6.23
N ASP A 190 -11.95 34.62 6.08
CA ASP A 190 -11.31 34.44 4.78
C ASP A 190 -11.55 33.02 4.24
N PRO A 191 -11.94 32.85 2.96
CA PRO A 191 -12.16 31.53 2.35
C PRO A 191 -10.95 30.58 2.44
N LEU A 192 -9.72 31.09 2.47
CA LEU A 192 -8.52 30.25 2.60
C LEU A 192 -8.46 29.53 3.96
N ARG A 193 -9.22 29.96 4.98
CA ARG A 193 -9.34 29.23 6.26
C ARG A 193 -10.26 28.01 6.17
N ASN A 194 -10.98 27.83 5.06
CA ASN A 194 -11.69 26.59 4.76
C ASN A 194 -10.69 25.54 4.26
N VAL A 195 -10.35 24.58 5.13
CA VAL A 195 -9.22 23.66 4.92
C VAL A 195 -9.66 22.20 5.00
N VAL A 196 -8.87 21.32 4.39
CA VAL A 196 -8.98 19.88 4.58
C VAL A 196 -8.31 19.51 5.90
N GLU A 197 -9.08 18.94 6.84
CA GLU A 197 -8.56 18.45 8.13
C GLU A 197 -7.98 17.04 8.02
N ILE A 198 -6.85 16.80 8.69
CA ILE A 198 -6.25 15.47 8.79
C ILE A 198 -6.88 14.73 9.96
N SER A 199 -7.48 13.57 9.71
CA SER A 199 -8.27 12.82 10.70
C SER A 199 -7.44 12.21 11.82
N ASN A 200 -6.16 11.90 11.57
CA ASN A 200 -5.24 11.34 12.56
C ASN A 200 -3.86 12.02 12.42
N PRO A 201 -3.74 13.31 12.79
CA PRO A 201 -2.52 14.07 12.61
C PRO A 201 -1.45 13.62 13.62
N LEU A 202 -0.17 13.83 13.29
CA LEU A 202 0.93 13.53 14.21
C LEU A 202 0.94 14.50 15.41
N GLY A 203 0.34 15.68 15.26
CA GLY A 203 0.21 16.71 16.28
C GLY A 203 -0.56 17.92 15.75
N GLU A 204 -0.77 18.92 16.61
CA GLU A 204 -1.51 20.16 16.25
C GLU A 204 -0.85 20.91 15.07
N ASP A 205 0.48 20.85 14.97
CA ASP A 205 1.26 21.48 13.91
C ASP A 205 1.10 20.82 12.52
N THR A 206 0.41 19.68 12.46
CA THR A 206 0.20 18.89 11.24
C THR A 206 -1.29 18.56 11.07
N SER A 207 -2.18 19.43 11.56
CA SER A 207 -3.62 19.17 11.66
C SER A 207 -4.41 19.42 10.38
N ILE A 208 -3.90 20.25 9.47
CA ILE A 208 -4.61 20.67 8.25
C ILE A 208 -3.72 20.61 7.02
N MET A 209 -4.32 20.48 5.84
CA MET A 209 -3.63 20.71 4.57
C MET A 209 -3.64 22.21 4.22
N ARG A 210 -2.55 22.72 3.66
CA ARG A 210 -2.42 24.12 3.26
C ARG A 210 -3.36 24.49 2.11
N THR A 211 -4.00 25.64 2.22
CA THR A 211 -4.76 26.29 1.14
C THR A 211 -3.96 27.39 0.45
N THR A 212 -2.81 27.75 1.01
CA THR A 212 -1.86 28.69 0.43
C THR A 212 -0.44 28.33 0.86
N ALA A 213 0.54 28.56 -0.01
CA ALA A 213 1.96 28.36 0.28
C ALA A 213 2.62 29.53 1.01
N LEU A 214 1.93 30.66 1.15
CA LEU A 214 2.52 31.87 1.71
C LEU A 214 3.07 31.68 3.14
N PRO A 215 2.33 31.05 4.09
CA PRO A 215 2.85 30.82 5.44
C PRO A 215 4.15 30.00 5.44
N SER A 216 4.23 28.96 4.62
CA SER A 216 5.40 28.08 4.58
C SER A 216 6.61 28.75 3.94
N LEU A 217 6.41 29.56 2.88
CA LEU A 217 7.46 30.39 2.30
C LEU A 217 7.99 31.43 3.30
N LEU A 218 7.10 32.10 4.05
CA LEU A 218 7.51 33.07 5.06
C LEU A 218 8.28 32.43 6.22
N GLU A 219 7.95 31.20 6.60
CA GLU A 219 8.72 30.44 7.58
C GLU A 219 10.15 30.15 7.07
N VAL A 220 10.29 29.79 5.79
CA VAL A 220 11.62 29.61 5.16
C VAL A 220 12.43 30.90 5.22
N VAL A 221 11.81 32.05 4.91
CA VAL A 221 12.48 33.36 4.99
C VAL A 221 12.84 33.69 6.44
N ALA A 222 11.92 33.51 7.39
CA ALA A 222 12.13 33.79 8.81
C ALA A 222 13.26 32.92 9.41
N ARG A 223 13.34 31.65 9.02
CA ARG A 223 14.42 30.74 9.42
C ARG A 223 15.77 31.19 8.89
N ASN A 224 15.85 31.58 7.61
CA ASN A 224 17.08 32.07 7.01
C ASN A 224 17.53 33.40 7.64
N TYR A 225 16.57 34.31 7.88
CA TYR A 225 16.83 35.56 8.60
C TYR A 225 17.39 35.31 10.01
N SER A 226 16.79 34.40 10.76
CA SER A 226 17.25 34.00 12.10
C SER A 226 18.65 33.38 12.08
N ALA A 227 18.99 32.68 11.01
CA ALA A 227 20.32 32.14 10.75
C ALA A 227 21.34 33.19 10.24
N ARG A 228 20.95 34.47 10.14
CA ARG A 228 21.78 35.59 9.65
C ARG A 228 22.20 35.45 8.20
N ALA A 229 21.37 34.84 7.36
CA ALA A 229 21.53 34.93 5.91
C ALA A 229 21.43 36.42 5.50
N ALA A 230 22.42 36.91 4.75
CA ALA A 230 22.48 38.32 4.33
C ALA A 230 21.32 38.69 3.40
N ASP A 231 21.00 37.79 2.47
CA ASP A 231 19.90 37.91 1.51
C ASP A 231 19.18 36.56 1.38
N CYS A 232 17.87 36.59 1.17
CA CYS A 232 17.06 35.38 0.96
C CYS A 232 15.97 35.66 -0.07
N ALA A 233 16.10 35.03 -1.24
CA ALA A 233 15.08 35.05 -2.29
C ALA A 233 14.73 33.59 -2.61
N VAL A 234 13.50 33.19 -2.37
CA VAL A 234 13.03 31.81 -2.52
C VAL A 234 11.73 31.76 -3.32
N TYR A 235 11.45 30.62 -3.94
CA TYR A 235 10.15 30.32 -4.55
C TYR A 235 9.81 28.84 -4.34
N GLU A 236 8.53 28.49 -4.51
CA GLU A 236 8.03 27.12 -4.46
C GLU A 236 6.94 26.94 -5.51
N LEU A 237 7.00 25.83 -6.26
CA LEU A 237 5.87 25.32 -7.04
C LEU A 237 4.95 24.52 -6.13
N ALA A 238 4.13 25.22 -5.36
CA ALA A 238 3.33 24.60 -4.32
C ALA A 238 2.01 24.00 -4.84
N THR A 239 1.61 22.90 -4.23
CA THR A 239 0.25 22.37 -4.34
C THR A 239 -0.61 22.88 -3.18
N GLU A 240 -1.80 23.38 -3.51
CA GLU A 240 -2.83 23.83 -2.58
C GLU A 240 -3.97 22.82 -2.51
N TYR A 241 -4.60 22.71 -1.34
CA TYR A 241 -5.63 21.72 -1.05
C TYR A 241 -6.93 22.43 -0.67
N ILE A 242 -7.74 22.74 -1.68
CA ILE A 242 -9.01 23.46 -1.52
C ILE A 242 -10.12 22.43 -1.29
N PRO A 243 -10.89 22.52 -0.18
CA PRO A 243 -12.02 21.63 0.06
C PRO A 243 -13.05 21.72 -1.06
N SER A 244 -13.38 20.58 -1.66
CA SER A 244 -14.50 20.50 -2.61
C SER A 244 -15.81 20.31 -1.85
N PRO A 245 -16.89 21.04 -2.20
CA PRO A 245 -18.21 20.86 -1.59
C PRO A 245 -18.82 19.46 -1.81
N ILE A 246 -18.25 18.67 -2.72
CA ILE A 246 -18.72 17.32 -3.07
C ILE A 246 -18.07 16.23 -2.20
N ALA A 247 -16.99 16.56 -1.48
CA ALA A 247 -16.27 15.58 -0.68
C ALA A 247 -17.16 14.92 0.40
N HIS A 248 -18.22 15.60 0.86
CA HIS A 248 -19.16 15.03 1.82
C HIS A 248 -20.09 13.95 1.25
N GLU A 249 -20.30 13.85 -0.07
CA GLU A 249 -21.07 12.75 -0.68
C GLU A 249 -20.22 11.48 -0.92
N VAL A 250 -18.89 11.59 -0.85
CA VAL A 250 -17.94 10.48 -1.13
C VAL A 250 -17.23 10.00 0.14
N ALA A 251 -17.50 10.62 1.29
CA ALA A 251 -16.80 10.40 2.56
C ALA A 251 -17.15 9.08 3.29
N ASP A 252 -17.77 8.11 2.62
CA ASP A 252 -17.98 6.75 3.14
C ASP A 252 -16.89 5.78 2.65
N ASN A 253 -15.62 6.17 2.62
CA ASN A 253 -14.46 5.25 2.40
C ASN A 253 -14.57 4.25 1.23
N ASP A 254 -15.48 4.48 0.28
CA ASP A 254 -15.72 3.60 -0.85
C ASP A 254 -15.11 4.25 -2.08
N PHE A 255 -13.78 4.08 -2.22
CA PHE A 255 -13.04 4.45 -3.43
C PHE A 255 -13.67 3.85 -4.72
N ASN A 256 -14.59 2.87 -4.59
CA ASN A 256 -15.37 2.33 -5.70
C ASN A 256 -16.43 3.30 -6.25
N ASN A 257 -16.74 4.41 -5.58
CA ASN A 257 -17.78 5.34 -6.01
C ASN A 257 -17.26 6.55 -6.80
N TYR A 258 -15.93 6.69 -6.94
CA TYR A 258 -15.31 7.72 -7.78
C TYR A 258 -15.69 7.61 -9.27
N PRO A 259 -15.80 6.41 -9.87
CA PRO A 259 -16.33 6.23 -11.23
C PRO A 259 -17.78 6.72 -11.38
N ALA A 260 -18.63 6.49 -10.38
CA ALA A 260 -20.03 6.92 -10.41
C ALA A 260 -20.18 8.45 -10.34
N LEU A 261 -19.31 9.12 -9.57
CA LEU A 261 -19.23 10.58 -9.54
C LEU A 261 -18.80 11.12 -10.92
N CYS A 262 -17.76 10.54 -11.53
CA CYS A 262 -17.32 10.91 -12.87
C CYS A 262 -18.41 10.67 -13.94
N GLU A 263 -19.16 9.57 -13.86
CA GLU A 263 -20.30 9.31 -14.75
C GLU A 263 -21.42 10.34 -14.57
N LYS A 264 -21.79 10.67 -13.34
CA LYS A 264 -22.80 11.69 -13.04
C LYS A 264 -22.41 13.05 -13.59
N LEU A 265 -21.15 13.43 -13.44
CA LEU A 265 -20.62 14.70 -13.97
C LEU A 265 -20.54 14.70 -15.49
N ALA A 266 -20.16 13.58 -16.11
CA ALA A 266 -20.14 13.43 -17.57
C ALA A 266 -21.54 13.57 -18.19
N VAL A 267 -22.60 13.08 -17.52
CA VAL A 267 -24.00 13.28 -17.93
C VAL A 267 -24.40 14.76 -17.87
N GLU A 268 -23.86 15.51 -16.91
CA GLU A 268 -24.06 16.96 -16.78
C GLU A 268 -23.12 17.81 -17.67
N GLY A 269 -22.26 17.17 -18.47
CA GLY A 269 -21.27 17.86 -19.30
C GLY A 269 -20.17 18.56 -18.50
N LYS A 270 -19.97 18.14 -17.24
CA LYS A 270 -19.00 18.69 -16.31
C LYS A 270 -17.88 17.69 -16.03
N THR A 271 -16.77 18.24 -15.59
CA THR A 271 -15.62 17.54 -15.04
C THR A 271 -15.52 17.85 -13.54
N PRO A 272 -14.84 17.03 -12.73
CA PRO A 272 -14.60 17.36 -11.31
C PRO A 272 -13.93 18.73 -11.11
N SER A 273 -13.17 19.21 -12.10
CA SER A 273 -12.59 20.56 -12.14
C SER A 273 -13.62 21.68 -12.27
N ASP A 274 -14.77 21.46 -12.90
CA ASP A 274 -15.83 22.46 -13.05
C ASP A 274 -16.62 22.72 -11.75
N LEU A 275 -16.30 21.97 -10.69
CA LEU A 275 -16.91 22.04 -9.37
C LEU A 275 -15.99 22.70 -8.34
N LEU A 276 -14.78 23.03 -8.76
CA LEU A 276 -13.92 23.93 -8.01
C LEU A 276 -14.52 25.34 -8.11
N PRO A 277 -14.41 26.17 -7.06
CA PRO A 277 -14.84 27.56 -7.14
C PRO A 277 -14.08 28.23 -8.30
N THR A 278 -14.80 28.80 -9.26
CA THR A 278 -14.21 29.72 -10.24
C THR A 278 -13.79 30.99 -9.52
N GLU A 279 -12.53 31.43 -9.69
CA GLU A 279 -12.08 32.77 -9.29
C GLU A 279 -12.96 33.87 -9.90
#